data_AF-A0AAW5V8E1-F1
#
_entry.id   AF-A0AAW5V8E1-F1
#
_cell.length_a   1.000
_cell.length_b   1.000
_cell.length_c   1.000
_cell.angle_alpha   90.00
_cell.angle_beta   90.00
_cell.angle_gamma   90.00
#
_symmetry.space_group_name_H-M   'P 1'
#
loop_
_entity.id
_entity.type
_entity.pdbx_description
1 polymer ?
#
loop_
_entity_poly.entity_id
_entity_poly.type
_entity_poly.pdbx_seq_one_letter_code
_entity_poly.pdbx_strand_id
1 'polypeptide(L)'
;MQYGVERILTKYLGLWKFAGAVMYVLHEALGLPKEKMIAPIDVNEGRFLLAEIMQGGNFGQYDTRLGSKENEGKLHRYLRMSLRNLRFAKYYPTEALSEPLFRTWFALWKKIHGIR
;
A
#
# COMPACT_ATOMS: atom_id res chain seq x y z
N MET A 1 16.96 24.10 0.91
CA MET A 1 16.69 23.90 2.35
C MET A 1 15.23 23.42 2.61
N GLN A 2 14.51 22.90 1.61
CA GLN A 2 13.04 22.74 1.67
C GLN A 2 12.54 21.32 2.07
N TYR A 3 13.42 20.38 2.40
CA TYR A 3 13.07 18.96 2.61
C TYR A 3 13.28 18.45 4.04
N GLY A 4 13.60 19.32 5.01
CA GLY A 4 14.03 18.89 6.35
C GLY A 4 12.95 18.12 7.12
N VAL A 5 11.77 18.71 7.26
CA VAL A 5 10.70 18.18 8.12
C VAL A 5 10.00 16.98 7.49
N GLU A 6 9.65 17.06 6.20
CA GLU A 6 8.98 15.96 5.48
C GLU A 6 9.84 14.70 5.47
N ARG A 7 11.16 14.86 5.27
CA ARG A 7 12.14 13.77 5.34
C ARG A 7 12.26 13.18 6.75
N ILE A 8 12.21 13.99 7.79
CA ILE A 8 12.26 13.51 9.17
C ILE A 8 11.01 12.70 9.49
N LEU A 9 9.83 13.23 9.14
CA LEU A 9 8.56 12.58 9.40
C LEU A 9 8.43 11.24 8.65
N THR A 10 8.75 11.22 7.35
CA THR A 10 8.70 9.97 6.56
C THR A 10 9.71 8.94 7.04
N LYS A 11 10.88 9.35 7.54
CA LYS A 11 11.82 8.42 8.18
C LYS A 11 11.33 7.90 9.52
N TYR A 12 10.78 8.78 10.36
CA TYR A 12 10.22 8.42 11.66
C TYR A 12 9.08 7.40 11.53
N LEU A 13 8.23 7.58 10.51
CA LEU A 13 7.12 6.67 10.22
C LEU A 13 7.54 5.40 9.43
N GLY A 14 8.81 5.26 9.03
CA GLY A 14 9.28 4.14 8.20
C GLY A 14 8.93 4.23 6.71
N LEU A 15 8.27 5.30 6.27
CA LEU A 15 7.75 5.52 4.92
C LEU A 15 8.78 5.98 3.90
N TRP A 16 10.03 6.25 4.28
CA TRP A 16 11.04 6.82 3.38
C TRP A 16 11.28 5.98 2.12
N LYS A 17 11.29 4.65 2.29
CA LYS A 17 11.46 3.70 1.18
C LYS A 17 10.23 3.68 0.26
N PHE A 18 9.04 3.68 0.84
CA PHE A 18 7.78 3.75 0.09
C PHE A 18 7.65 5.07 -0.68
N ALA A 19 8.05 6.19 -0.07
CA ALA A 19 8.06 7.49 -0.72
C ALA A 19 8.94 7.48 -1.98
N GLY A 20 10.13 6.88 -1.92
CA GLY A 20 11.01 6.75 -3.10
C GLY A 20 10.39 5.91 -4.24
N ALA A 21 9.66 4.85 -3.90
CA ALA A 21 8.92 4.05 -4.87
C ALA A 21 7.77 4.84 -5.52
N VAL A 22 7.03 5.62 -4.71
CA VAL A 22 5.98 6.51 -5.22
C VAL A 22 6.57 7.59 -6.14
N MET A 23 7.72 8.18 -5.79
CA MET A 23 8.38 9.16 -6.65
C MET A 23 8.74 8.58 -8.02
N TYR A 24 9.17 7.30 -8.09
CA TYR A 24 9.36 6.61 -9.36
C TYR A 24 8.06 6.53 -10.17
N VAL A 25 6.96 6.07 -9.56
CA VAL A 25 5.66 5.93 -10.25
C VAL A 25 5.18 7.29 -10.76
N LEU A 26 5.25 8.33 -9.95
CA LEU A 26 4.83 9.68 -10.33
C LEU A 26 5.71 10.24 -11.46
N HIS A 27 7.01 9.97 -11.45
CA HIS A 27 7.92 10.39 -12.51
C HIS A 27 7.62 9.67 -13.82
N GLU A 28 7.57 8.34 -13.80
CA GLU A 28 7.49 7.51 -15.00
C GLU A 28 6.08 7.49 -15.61
N ALA A 29 5.03 7.41 -14.78
CA ALA A 29 3.66 7.28 -15.27
C ALA A 29 2.93 8.62 -15.42
N LEU A 30 3.27 9.62 -14.59
CA LEU A 30 2.58 10.91 -14.54
C LEU A 30 3.46 12.11 -14.94
N GLY A 31 4.72 11.87 -15.29
CA GLY A 31 5.63 12.92 -15.76
C GLY A 31 6.05 13.93 -14.70
N LEU A 32 6.05 13.56 -13.40
CA LEU A 32 6.46 14.45 -12.33
C LEU A 32 7.92 14.91 -12.52
N PRO A 33 8.20 16.23 -12.63
CA PRO A 33 9.56 16.73 -12.74
C PRO A 33 10.41 16.43 -11.50
N LYS A 34 11.71 16.21 -11.68
CA LYS A 34 12.63 15.83 -10.58
C LYS A 34 12.75 16.91 -9.51
N GLU A 35 12.53 18.16 -9.88
CA GLU A 35 12.62 19.33 -9.00
C GLU A 35 11.47 19.37 -7.99
N LYS A 36 10.38 18.63 -8.26
CA LYS A 36 9.20 18.52 -7.39
C LYS A 36 9.21 17.28 -6.49
N MET A 37 10.32 16.52 -6.48
CA MET A 37 10.41 15.29 -5.70
C MET A 37 10.67 15.57 -4.22
N ILE A 38 9.87 14.96 -3.34
CA ILE A 38 10.02 15.05 -1.88
C ILE A 38 10.98 13.98 -1.32
N ALA A 39 11.27 12.95 -2.13
CA ALA A 39 12.20 11.87 -1.82
C ALA A 39 13.00 11.50 -3.08
N PRO A 40 14.24 10.98 -2.95
CA PRO A 40 14.95 10.44 -4.09
C PRO A 40 14.18 9.25 -4.68
N ILE A 41 14.21 9.12 -6.01
CA ILE A 41 13.61 7.99 -6.72
C ILE A 41 14.29 6.69 -6.29
N ASP A 42 13.49 5.67 -5.96
CA ASP A 42 13.93 4.29 -5.85
C ASP A 42 13.40 3.49 -7.04
N VAL A 43 14.29 3.17 -7.99
CA VAL A 43 13.92 2.50 -9.25
C VAL A 43 13.47 1.06 -9.02
N ASN A 44 14.11 0.34 -8.09
CA ASN A 44 13.81 -1.07 -7.87
C ASN A 44 12.44 -1.23 -7.22
N GLU A 45 12.20 -0.46 -6.17
CA GLU A 45 10.93 -0.44 -5.45
C GLU A 45 9.82 0.17 -6.31
N GLY A 46 10.16 1.22 -7.08
CA GLY A 46 9.25 1.87 -8.00
C GLY A 46 8.75 0.98 -9.13
N ARG A 47 9.63 0.18 -9.74
CA ARG A 47 9.24 -0.81 -10.76
C ARG A 47 8.30 -1.86 -10.18
N PHE A 48 8.61 -2.35 -8.99
CA PHE A 48 7.74 -3.30 -8.28
C PHE A 48 6.36 -2.67 -8.01
N LEU A 49 6.33 -1.46 -7.46
CA LEU A 49 5.08 -0.75 -7.16
C LEU A 49 4.26 -0.48 -8.43
N LEU A 50 4.91 -0.02 -9.50
CA LEU A 50 4.24 0.23 -10.78
C LEU A 50 3.64 -1.06 -11.35
N ALA A 51 4.36 -2.18 -11.29
CA ALA A 51 3.86 -3.47 -11.73
C ALA A 51 2.62 -3.91 -10.91
N GLU A 52 2.64 -3.74 -9.59
CA GLU A 52 1.49 -4.01 -8.73
C GLU A 52 0.29 -3.11 -9.04
N ILE A 53 0.51 -1.82 -9.37
CA ILE A 53 -0.55 -0.89 -9.79
C ILE A 53 -1.16 -1.33 -11.13
N MET A 54 -0.31 -1.64 -12.12
CA MET A 54 -0.76 -2.04 -13.46
C MET A 54 -1.53 -3.37 -13.42
N GLN A 55 -1.11 -4.30 -12.56
CA GLN A 55 -1.74 -5.61 -12.45
C GLN A 55 -2.98 -5.60 -11.53
N GLY A 56 -2.93 -4.86 -10.42
CA GLY A 56 -4.02 -4.83 -9.45
C GLY A 56 -5.14 -3.85 -9.81
N GLY A 57 -4.78 -2.75 -10.48
CA GLY A 57 -5.63 -1.59 -10.68
C GLY A 57 -6.22 -1.05 -9.36
N ASN A 58 -7.37 -0.38 -9.43
CA ASN A 58 -7.95 0.29 -8.26
C ASN A 58 -8.24 -0.70 -7.11
N PHE A 59 -7.47 -0.63 -6.02
CA PHE A 59 -7.58 -1.53 -4.86
C PHE A 59 -7.58 -3.04 -5.20
N GLY A 60 -6.85 -3.47 -6.23
CA GLY A 60 -6.87 -4.89 -6.62
C GLY A 60 -8.20 -5.33 -7.25
N GLN A 61 -9.05 -4.39 -7.69
CA GLN A 61 -10.31 -4.68 -8.38
C GLN A 61 -10.09 -5.51 -9.64
N TYR A 62 -8.96 -5.32 -10.32
CA TYR A 62 -8.62 -6.04 -11.55
C TYR A 62 -7.61 -7.16 -11.31
N ASP A 63 -7.13 -7.35 -10.07
CA ASP A 63 -6.22 -8.45 -9.74
C ASP A 63 -6.95 -9.80 -9.86
N THR A 64 -6.44 -10.67 -10.73
CA THR A 64 -6.93 -12.03 -10.99
C THR A 64 -6.13 -13.11 -10.22
N ARG A 65 -5.00 -12.74 -9.60
CA ARG A 65 -4.07 -13.68 -8.94
C ARG A 65 -4.57 -14.22 -7.60
N LEU A 66 -5.70 -13.72 -7.11
CA LEU A 66 -6.21 -13.99 -5.75
C LEU A 66 -7.58 -14.69 -5.76
N GLY A 67 -7.95 -15.32 -6.88
CA GLY A 67 -9.17 -16.10 -7.02
C GLY A 67 -10.37 -15.29 -7.56
N SER A 68 -11.46 -16.01 -7.85
CA SER A 68 -12.70 -15.41 -8.34
C SER A 68 -13.36 -14.54 -7.27
N LYS A 69 -13.91 -13.40 -7.72
CA LYS A 69 -14.70 -12.46 -6.90
C LYS A 69 -16.20 -12.76 -6.98
N GLU A 70 -16.59 -13.68 -7.85
CA GLU A 70 -17.99 -14.07 -8.03
C GLU A 70 -18.51 -14.81 -6.81
N ASN A 71 -19.66 -14.39 -6.28
CA ASN A 71 -20.30 -14.99 -5.10
C ASN A 71 -19.37 -15.12 -3.88
N GLU A 72 -18.42 -14.19 -3.71
CA GLU A 72 -17.40 -14.27 -2.67
C GLU A 72 -17.97 -14.07 -1.25
N GLY A 73 -17.76 -15.07 -0.38
CA GLY A 73 -18.12 -14.99 1.05
C GLY A 73 -17.25 -13.99 1.83
N LYS A 74 -17.76 -13.49 2.97
CA LYS A 74 -17.07 -12.48 3.80
C LYS A 74 -15.67 -12.90 4.27
N LEU A 75 -15.51 -14.18 4.62
CA LEU A 75 -14.22 -14.73 5.06
C LEU A 75 -13.21 -14.80 3.91
N HIS A 76 -13.65 -15.31 2.75
CA HIS A 76 -12.80 -15.37 1.55
C HIS A 76 -12.35 -13.95 1.15
N ARG A 77 -13.28 -12.98 1.11
CA ARG A 77 -12.95 -11.57 0.86
C ARG A 77 -11.92 -11.02 1.84
N TYR A 78 -12.11 -11.29 3.14
CA TYR A 78 -11.18 -10.84 4.18
C TYR A 78 -9.77 -11.41 3.95
N LEU A 79 -9.66 -12.73 3.81
CA LEU A 79 -8.38 -13.41 3.58
C LEU A 79 -7.72 -12.94 2.27
N ARG A 80 -8.50 -12.80 1.19
CA ARG A 80 -8.04 -12.31 -0.10
C ARG A 80 -7.44 -10.91 0.00
N MET A 81 -8.12 -10.00 0.69
CA MET A 81 -7.64 -8.62 0.91
C MET A 81 -6.38 -8.61 1.79
N SER A 82 -6.32 -9.44 2.84
CA SER A 82 -5.14 -9.53 3.71
C SER A 82 -3.93 -10.15 2.98
N LEU A 83 -4.12 -11.22 2.21
CA LEU A 83 -3.07 -11.86 1.41
C LEU A 83 -2.51 -10.92 0.34
N ARG A 84 -3.37 -10.09 -0.28
CA ARG A 84 -2.93 -9.03 -1.20
C ARG A 84 -1.94 -8.09 -0.50
N ASN A 85 -2.28 -7.62 0.69
CA ASN A 85 -1.45 -6.67 1.40
C ASN A 85 -0.15 -7.31 1.92
N LEU A 86 -0.18 -8.59 2.29
CA LEU A 86 1.02 -9.33 2.68
C LEU A 86 2.06 -9.46 1.55
N ARG A 87 1.69 -9.31 0.27
CA ARG A 87 2.68 -9.23 -0.82
C ARG A 87 3.61 -8.03 -0.69
N PHE A 88 3.11 -6.94 -0.09
CA PHE A 88 3.92 -5.78 0.24
C PHE A 88 4.74 -5.97 1.52
N ALA A 89 4.48 -6.99 2.34
CA ALA A 89 5.15 -7.15 3.64
C ALA A 89 6.67 -7.30 3.53
N LYS A 90 7.17 -7.88 2.43
CA LYS A 90 8.62 -7.95 2.16
C LYS A 90 9.26 -6.57 1.97
N TYR A 91 8.50 -5.61 1.45
CA TYR A 91 8.98 -4.29 1.05
C TYR A 91 8.60 -3.20 2.05
N TYR A 92 7.40 -3.31 2.64
CA TYR A 92 6.70 -2.36 3.51
C TYR A 92 5.96 -3.12 4.64
N PRO A 93 6.70 -3.74 5.58
CA PRO A 93 6.12 -4.63 6.59
C PRO A 93 5.15 -3.93 7.55
N THR A 94 5.49 -2.72 8.00
CA THR A 94 4.67 -1.94 8.93
C THR A 94 3.32 -1.62 8.30
N GLU A 95 3.34 -1.18 7.05
CA GLU A 95 2.17 -0.78 6.27
C GLU A 95 1.31 -2.00 5.94
N ALA A 96 1.93 -3.07 5.44
CA ALA A 96 1.24 -4.31 5.07
C ALA A 96 0.53 -4.97 6.26
N LEU A 97 1.10 -4.90 7.46
CA LEU A 97 0.54 -5.50 8.68
C LEU A 97 -0.45 -4.59 9.40
N SER A 98 -0.31 -3.27 9.28
CA SER A 98 -1.21 -2.31 9.94
C SER A 98 -2.67 -2.49 9.51
N GLU A 99 -2.92 -2.79 8.23
CA GLU A 99 -4.28 -2.94 7.69
C GLU A 99 -5.02 -4.19 8.21
N PRO A 100 -4.47 -5.41 8.16
CA PRO A 100 -5.15 -6.58 8.70
C PRO A 100 -5.35 -6.48 10.22
N LEU A 101 -4.36 -5.94 10.95
CA LEU A 101 -4.45 -5.70 12.40
C LEU A 101 -5.55 -4.69 12.75
N PHE A 102 -5.59 -3.55 12.05
CA PHE A 102 -6.63 -2.56 12.28
C PHE A 102 -8.01 -3.11 11.93
N ARG A 103 -8.13 -3.85 10.81
CA ARG A 103 -9.42 -4.41 10.39
C ARG A 103 -9.94 -5.47 11.36
N THR A 104 -9.08 -6.35 11.90
CA THR A 104 -9.50 -7.32 12.93
C THR A 104 -9.90 -6.61 14.22
N TRP A 105 -9.03 -5.70 14.70
CA TRP A 105 -9.30 -4.92 15.91
C TRP A 105 -10.63 -4.16 15.80
N PHE A 106 -10.82 -3.41 14.72
CA PHE A 106 -12.01 -2.62 14.51
C PHE A 106 -13.27 -3.48 14.38
N ALA A 107 -13.17 -4.66 13.73
CA ALA A 107 -14.28 -5.61 13.67
C ALA A 107 -14.66 -6.14 15.07
N LEU A 108 -13.68 -6.45 15.91
CA LEU A 108 -13.91 -6.85 17.31
C LEU A 108 -14.50 -5.70 18.13
N TRP A 109 -13.98 -4.49 17.96
CA TRP A 109 -14.47 -3.29 18.64
C TRP A 109 -15.94 -3.03 18.31
N LYS A 110 -16.32 -3.09 17.03
CA LYS A 110 -17.73 -2.98 16.60
C LYS A 110 -18.62 -4.04 17.22
N LYS A 111 -18.14 -5.29 17.31
CA LYS A 111 -18.88 -6.39 17.94
C LYS A 111 -19.10 -6.16 19.43
N ILE A 112 -18.11 -5.64 20.14
CA ILE A 112 -18.20 -5.31 21.58
C ILE A 112 -19.20 -4.17 21.82
N HIS A 113 -19.26 -3.18 20.92
CA HIS A 113 -20.11 -2.00 21.07
C HIS A 113 -21.48 -2.13 20.38
N GLY A 114 -21.81 -3.30 19.82
CA GLY A 114 -23.09 -3.52 19.14
C GLY A 114 -23.29 -2.70 17.87
N ILE A 115 -22.21 -2.17 17.27
CA ILE A 115 -22.25 -1.35 16.07
C ILE A 115 -22.29 -2.26 14.85
N ARG A 116 -23.36 -2.21 14.06
CA ARG A 116 -23.54 -3.01 12.84
C ARG A 116 -22.81 -2.36 11.66
#